data_AF-A0A931UP59-F1
#
_entry.id   AF-A0A931UP59-F1
#
_cell.length_a   1.000
_cell.length_b   1.000
_cell.length_c   1.000
_cell.angle_alpha   90.00
_cell.angle_beta   90.00
_cell.angle_gamma   90.00
#
_symmetry.space_group_name_H-M   'P 1'
#
loop_
_entity.id
_entity.type
_entity.pdbx_description
1 polymer ?
#
loop_
_entity_poly.entity_id
_entity_poly.type
_entity_poly.pdbx_seq_one_letter_code
_entity_poly.pdbx_strand_id
1 'polypeptide(L)' 'MEERLKQRVNPSQAALIVIDVQNDFCHDEGTFGKIGQDLRDIQKMVPRLIDFVEEARRARRTWR' A
#
# COMPACT_ATOMS: atom_id res chain seq x y z
N MET A 1 -18.81 14.13 10.48
CA MET A 1 -17.81 13.92 9.41
C MET A 1 -17.39 12.45 9.37
N GLU A 2 -17.02 11.89 10.52
CA GLU A 2 -16.57 10.49 10.67
C GLU A 2 -17.53 9.44 10.10
N GLU A 3 -18.83 9.56 10.36
CA GLU A 3 -19.82 8.57 9.85
C GLU A 3 -19.88 8.50 8.32
N ARG A 4 -19.64 9.61 7.63
CA ARG A 4 -19.58 9.63 6.16
C ARG A 4 -18.30 8.97 5.62
N LEU A 5 -17.18 9.09 6.34
CA LEU A 5 -15.94 8.42 5.99
C LEU A 5 -16.08 6.91 6.15
N LYS A 6 -16.61 6.44 7.29
CA LYS A 6 -16.83 5.01 7.55
C LYS A 6 -17.67 4.34 6.45
N GLN A 7 -18.72 5.00 5.99
CA GLN A 7 -19.53 4.50 4.86
C GLN A 7 -18.74 4.42 3.55
N ARG A 8 -17.95 5.43 3.23
CA ARG A 8 -17.16 5.47 1.98
C ARG A 8 -16.01 4.48 1.95
N VAL A 9 -15.48 4.09 3.10
CA VAL A 9 -14.38 3.12 3.20
C VAL A 9 -14.88 1.70 3.53
N ASN A 10 -16.19 1.44 3.40
CA ASN A 10 -16.73 0.10 3.55
C ASN A 10 -16.00 -0.85 2.58
N PRO A 11 -15.33 -1.91 3.07
CA PRO A 11 -14.58 -2.83 2.21
C PRO A 11 -15.40 -3.50 1.11
N SER A 12 -16.73 -3.60 1.24
CA SER A 12 -17.61 -4.14 0.21
C SER A 12 -17.84 -3.19 -0.98
N GLN A 13 -17.50 -1.91 -0.84
CA GLN A 13 -17.70 -0.86 -1.86
C GLN A 13 -16.40 -0.11 -2.18
N ALA A 14 -15.25 -0.61 -1.72
CA ALA A 14 -13.96 0.03 -1.85
C ALA A 14 -12.95 -0.88 -2.56
N ALA A 15 -11.94 -0.25 -3.15
CA ALA A 15 -10.79 -0.93 -3.74
C ALA A 15 -9.50 -0.37 -3.16
N LEU A 16 -8.51 -1.25 -2.97
CA LEU A 16 -7.14 -0.86 -2.66
C LEU A 16 -6.35 -0.73 -3.96
N ILE A 17 -5.78 0.44 -4.22
CA ILE A 17 -4.86 0.68 -5.34
C ILE A 17 -3.46 0.90 -4.74
N VAL A 18 -2.50 0.09 -5.18
CA VAL A 18 -1.08 0.22 -4.83
C VAL A 18 -0.38 0.82 -6.05
N ILE A 19 0.24 1.99 -5.87
CA ILE A 19 0.84 2.76 -6.96
C ILE A 19 2.36 2.65 -6.85
N ASP A 20 2.99 2.24 -7.94
CA ASP A 20 4.44 2.31 -8.20
C ASP A 20 5.34 1.74 -7.08
N VAL A 21 4.87 0.73 -6.35
CA VAL A 21 5.72 -0.04 -5.40
C VAL A 21 6.52 -1.07 -6.20
N GLN A 22 7.47 -0.56 -6.97
CA GLN A 22 8.37 -1.32 -7.85
C GLN A 22 9.81 -1.15 -7.37
N ASN A 23 10.66 -2.13 -7.66
CA ASN A 23 12.06 -2.11 -7.22
C ASN A 23 12.81 -0.85 -7.68
N ASP A 24 12.48 -0.31 -8.86
CA ASP A 24 13.10 0.93 -9.36
C ASP A 24 12.95 2.14 -8.43
N PHE A 25 11.89 2.17 -7.62
CA PHE A 25 11.60 3.23 -6.66
C PHE A 25 11.95 2.87 -5.22
N CYS A 26 11.91 1.59 -4.86
CA CYS A 26 11.98 1.13 -3.47
C CYS A 26 13.29 0.44 -3.08
N HIS A 27 14.04 -0.11 -4.04
CA HIS A 27 15.21 -0.95 -3.78
C HIS A 27 16.50 -0.20 -4.06
N ASP A 28 17.56 -0.47 -3.28
CA ASP A 28 18.87 0.16 -3.45
C ASP A 28 19.50 -0.15 -4.81
N GLU A 29 19.19 -1.33 -5.36
CA GLU A 29 19.62 -1.75 -6.70
C GLU A 29 18.69 -1.27 -7.83
N GLY A 30 17.58 -0.63 -7.49
CA GLY A 30 16.66 0.01 -8.43
C GLY A 30 17.22 1.30 -9.00
N THR A 31 16.54 1.86 -10.00
CA THR A 31 16.95 3.13 -10.63
C THR A 31 17.19 4.24 -9.60
N PHE A 32 16.28 4.47 -8.66
CA PHE A 32 16.41 5.55 -7.66
C PHE A 32 17.54 5.30 -6.66
N GLY A 33 17.76 4.05 -6.24
CA GLY A 33 18.89 3.68 -5.40
C GLY A 33 20.23 3.89 -6.11
N LYS A 34 20.32 3.50 -7.38
CA LYS A 34 21.54 3.68 -8.21
C LYS A 34 21.91 5.14 -8.45
N ILE A 35 20.94 6.06 -8.54
CA ILE A 35 21.20 7.50 -8.66
C ILE A 35 21.39 8.20 -7.31
N GLY A 36 21.39 7.45 -6.20
CA GLY A 36 21.67 7.97 -4.87
C GLY A 36 20.52 8.71 -4.19
N GLN A 37 19.26 8.45 -4.55
CA GLN A 37 18.12 8.99 -3.83
C GLN A 37 18.01 8.40 -2.42
N ASP A 38 17.48 9.19 -1.48
CA ASP A 38 17.18 8.71 -0.13
C ASP A 38 15.88 7.89 -0.13
N LEU A 39 16.01 6.57 0.02
CA LEU A 39 14.89 5.63 -0.02
C LEU A 39 14.34 5.25 1.36
N ARG A 40 14.87 5.84 2.45
CA ARG A 40 14.58 5.37 3.82
C ARG A 40 13.10 5.37 4.15
N ASP A 41 12.36 6.38 3.72
CA ASP A 41 10.94 6.50 4.08
C ASP A 41 10.05 5.54 3.29
N ILE A 42 10.32 5.32 2.00
CA ILE A 42 9.58 4.34 1.20
C ILE A 42 9.89 2.91 1.67
N GLN A 43 11.15 2.61 1.97
CA GLN A 43 11.57 1.31 2.50
C GLN A 43 10.94 1.02 3.88
N LYS A 44 10.84 2.02 4.76
CA LYS A 44 10.13 1.90 6.05
C LYS A 44 8.62 1.72 5.87
N MET A 45 8.04 2.22 4.77
CA MET A 45 6.61 2.11 4.49
C MET A 45 6.23 0.71 3.98
N VAL A 46 7.05 0.11 3.11
CA VAL A 46 6.75 -1.16 2.41
C VAL A 46 6.24 -2.28 3.34
N PRO A 47 6.85 -2.58 4.50
CA PRO A 47 6.35 -3.64 5.38
C PRO A 47 4.91 -3.41 5.85
N ARG A 48 4.54 -2.17 6.18
CA ARG A 48 3.17 -1.82 6.61
C ARG A 48 2.16 -1.96 5.48
N LEU A 49 2.58 -1.69 4.24
CA LEU A 49 1.74 -1.88 3.07
C LEU A 49 1.48 -3.36 2.81
N ILE A 50 2.46 -4.23 3.01
CA ILE A 50 2.29 -5.69 2.87
C ILE A 50 1.19 -6.18 3.81
N ASP A 51 1.26 -5.79 5.09
CA ASP A 51 0.23 -6.14 6.08
C ASP A 51 -1.15 -5.60 5.68
N PHE A 52 -1.22 -4.36 5.20
CA PHE A 52 -2.48 -3.75 4.76
C PHE A 52 -3.09 -4.44 3.54
N VAL A 53 -2.27 -4.87 2.57
CA VAL A 53 -2.73 -5.64 1.40
C VAL A 53 -3.31 -6.99 1.84
N GLU A 54 -2.70 -7.65 2.81
CA GLU A 54 -3.23 -8.91 3.36
C GLU A 54 -4.58 -8.71 4.06
N GLU A 55 -4.73 -7.65 4.84
CA GLU A 55 -6.02 -7.30 5.46
C GLU A 55 -7.08 -6.95 4.42
N ALA A 56 -6.74 -6.21 3.36
CA ALA A 56 -7.67 -5.95 2.25
C ALA A 56 -8.10 -7.26 1.55
N ARG A 57 -7.18 -8.21 1.35
CA ARG A 57 -7.49 -9.54 0.79
C ARG A 57 -8.38 -10.37 1.72
N ARG A 58 -8.17 -10.30 3.03
CA ARG A 58 -9.02 -10.95 4.05
C ARG A 58 -10.42 -10.36 4.02
N ALA A 59 -10.53 -9.04 4.07
CA ALA A 59 -11.81 -8.34 4.00
C ALA A 59 -12.60 -8.80 2.77
N ARG A 60 -11.98 -8.87 1.59
CA ARG A 60 -12.64 -9.38 0.36
C ARG A 60 -13.17 -10.81 0.49
N ARG A 61 -12.44 -11.71 1.16
CA ARG A 61 -12.84 -13.13 1.31
C ARG A 61 -14.04 -13.32 2.23
N THR A 62 -14.22 -12.46 3.23
CA THR A 62 -15.33 -12.52 4.19
C THR A 62 -16.69 -12.17 3.56
N TRP A 63 -16.72 -11.57 2.38
CA TRP A 63 -17.95 -11.20 1.65
C TRP A 63 -18.37 -12.21 0.57
N ARG A 64 -17.60 -13.27 0.34
CA ARG A 64 -17.96 -14.34 -0.60
C ARG A 64 -18.81 -15.40 0.09
#